data_AF-A0A8J6V5J1-F1
#
_entry.id   AF-A0A8J6V5J1-F1
#
_cell.length_a   1.000
_cell.length_b   1.000
_cell.length_c   1.000
_cell.angle_alpha   90.00
_cell.angle_beta   90.00
_cell.angle_gamma   90.00
#
_symmetry.space_group_name_H-M   'P 1'
#
loop_
_entity.id
_entity.type
_entity.pdbx_description
1 polymer ?
#
loop_
_entity_poly.entity_id
_entity_poly.type
_entity_poly.pdbx_seq_one_letter_code
_entity_poly.pdbx_strand_id
1 'polypeptide(L)' 'MTETPKEDKPDESSKLWNPLTEQRDWAAAATEANCYKIAKRKGKRVVEIINTKRGILPIICIFEDYPDD' A
#
# COMPACT_ATOMS: atom_id res chain seq x y z
N MET A 1 35.23 -3.54 -24.41
CA MET A 1 33.85 -4.02 -24.16
C MET A 1 33.43 -3.42 -22.85
N THR A 2 32.66 -2.34 -22.89
CA THR A 2 32.35 -1.54 -21.70
C THR A 2 31.18 -2.18 -20.97
N GLU A 3 31.46 -2.92 -19.89
CA GLU A 3 30.43 -3.37 -18.95
C GLU A 3 29.85 -2.12 -18.27
N THR A 4 28.63 -1.76 -18.65
CA THR A 4 27.85 -0.76 -17.95
C THR A 4 27.20 -1.45 -16.76
N PRO A 5 27.49 -1.09 -15.50
CA PRO A 5 26.67 -1.54 -14.40
C PRO A 5 25.29 -0.93 -14.62
N LYS A 6 24.31 -1.80 -14.87
CA LYS A 6 22.89 -1.46 -14.91
C LYS A 6 22.55 -0.97 -13.51
N GLU A 7 22.61 0.35 -13.33
CA GLU A 7 22.13 1.05 -12.17
C GLU A 7 20.66 0.67 -12.00
N ASP A 8 20.43 -0.32 -11.15
CA ASP A 8 19.13 -0.69 -10.62
C ASP A 8 18.67 0.52 -9.82
N LYS A 9 18.05 1.47 -10.53
CA LYS A 9 17.37 2.60 -9.90
C LYS A 9 16.54 1.98 -8.78
N PRO A 10 16.77 2.33 -7.51
CA PRO A 10 15.90 1.86 -6.45
C PRO A 10 14.50 2.30 -6.86
N ASP A 11 13.64 1.32 -7.12
CA ASP A 11 12.24 1.49 -7.46
C ASP A 11 11.63 2.34 -6.33
N GLU A 12 11.61 3.67 -6.50
CA GLU A 12 11.06 4.64 -5.52
C GLU A 12 9.58 4.39 -5.22
N SER A 13 8.95 3.43 -5.91
CA SER A 13 7.60 2.93 -5.61
C SER A 13 7.55 1.94 -4.45
N SER A 14 8.69 1.47 -3.94
CA SER A 14 8.77 0.73 -2.68
C SER A 14 8.83 1.70 -1.51
N LYS A 15 7.82 2.57 -1.38
CA LYS A 15 7.58 3.36 -0.18
C LYS A 15 7.61 2.35 0.97
N LEU A 16 8.61 2.45 1.86
CA LEU A 16 8.83 1.57 3.00
C LEU A 16 7.67 1.77 3.97
N TRP A 17 6.51 1.21 3.62
CA TRP A 17 5.35 1.27 4.47
C TRP A 17 5.67 0.51 5.74
N ASN A 18 5.58 1.21 6.86
CA ASN A 18 5.89 0.66 8.16
C ASN A 18 4.61 0.65 9.01
N PRO A 19 4.08 -0.55 9.35
CA PRO A 19 2.86 -0.67 10.15
C PRO A 19 3.00 -0.03 11.53
N LEU A 20 4.23 0.10 12.04
CA LEU A 20 4.50 0.63 13.38
C LEU A 20 4.40 2.15 13.45
N THR A 21 4.58 2.84 12.32
CA THR A 21 4.53 4.31 12.25
C THR A 21 3.26 4.82 11.58
N GLU A 22 2.47 3.93 10.98
CA GLU A 22 1.22 4.29 10.32
C GLU A 22 0.12 4.53 11.35
N GLN A 23 -0.27 5.80 11.50
CA GLN A 23 -1.34 6.22 12.41
C GLN A 23 -2.73 6.12 11.78
N ARG A 24 -2.81 6.03 10.45
CA ARG A 24 -4.07 5.89 9.71
C ARG A 24 -4.62 4.46 9.86
N ASP A 25 -5.92 4.28 9.66
CA ASP A 25 -6.51 2.94 9.63
C ASP A 25 -5.99 2.19 8.40
N TRP A 26 -5.54 0.96 8.56
CA TRP A 26 -5.01 0.18 7.45
C TRP A 26 -5.40 -1.29 7.55
N ALA A 27 -5.31 -2.01 6.43
CA ALA A 27 -5.46 -3.45 6.38
C ALA A 27 -4.56 -4.06 5.30
N ALA A 28 -4.13 -5.31 5.53
CA ALA A 28 -3.46 -6.10 4.50
C ALA A 28 -4.49 -6.86 3.64
N ALA A 29 -4.21 -6.97 2.35
CA ALA A 29 -5.06 -7.59 1.35
C ALA A 29 -4.25 -8.38 0.33
N ALA A 30 -4.90 -9.36 -0.30
CA ALA A 30 -4.30 -10.12 -1.39
C ALA A 30 -4.30 -9.32 -2.71
N THR A 31 -5.24 -8.40 -2.88
CA THR A 31 -5.44 -7.61 -4.11
C THR A 31 -5.96 -6.22 -3.79
N GLU A 32 -5.73 -5.27 -4.70
CA GLU A 32 -6.25 -3.89 -4.59
C GLU A 32 -7.78 -3.86 -4.52
N ALA A 33 -8.45 -4.75 -5.27
CA ALA A 33 -9.90 -4.89 -5.22
C ALA A 33 -10.44 -5.21 -3.80
N ASN A 34 -9.66 -5.94 -3.00
CA ASN A 34 -10.03 -6.23 -1.62
C ASN A 34 -9.91 -4.98 -0.73
N CYS A 35 -8.99 -4.05 -1.01
CA CYS A 35 -8.91 -2.77 -0.30
C CYS A 35 -10.24 -2.02 -0.36
N TYR A 36 -10.81 -1.87 -1.55
CA TYR A 36 -12.09 -1.17 -1.72
C TYR A 36 -13.25 -1.89 -1.02
N LYS A 37 -13.25 -3.23 -1.02
CA LYS A 37 -14.25 -4.02 -0.28
C LYS A 37 -14.14 -3.83 1.23
N ILE A 38 -12.92 -3.80 1.77
CA ILE A 38 -12.66 -3.58 3.19
C ILE A 38 -13.06 -2.16 3.58
N ALA A 39 -12.67 -1.16 2.79
CA ALA A 39 -13.05 0.24 3.00
C ALA A 39 -14.58 0.41 3.06
N LYS A 40 -15.30 -0.16 2.07
CA LYS A 40 -16.77 -0.14 2.04
C LYS A 40 -17.40 -0.80 3.27
N ARG A 41 -16.83 -1.91 3.77
CA ARG A 41 -17.31 -2.57 5.00
C ARG A 41 -17.03 -1.75 6.25
N LYS A 42 -15.92 -0.99 6.27
CA LYS A 42 -15.54 -0.10 7.37
C LYS A 42 -16.28 1.24 7.33
N GLY A 43 -17.01 1.55 6.26
CA GLY A 43 -17.55 2.89 6.05
C GLY A 43 -16.44 3.94 5.88
N LYS A 44 -15.30 3.54 5.32
CA LYS A 44 -14.12 4.41 5.08
C LYS A 44 -13.82 4.46 3.59
N ARG A 45 -12.97 5.41 3.17
CA ARG A 45 -12.44 5.46 1.80
C ARG A 45 -11.01 4.93 1.76
N VAL A 46 -10.63 4.28 0.66
CA VAL A 46 -9.21 3.95 0.41
C VAL A 46 -8.50 5.22 -0.04
N VAL A 47 -7.45 5.61 0.69
CA VAL A 47 -6.64 6.80 0.36
C VAL A 47 -5.30 6.44 -0.28
N GLU A 48 -4.73 5.29 0.08
CA GLU A 48 -3.45 4.84 -0.43
C GLU A 48 -3.44 3.32 -0.53
N ILE A 49 -2.86 2.78 -1.60
CA ILE A 49 -2.66 1.35 -1.80
C ILE A 49 -1.18 1.13 -2.06
N ILE A 50 -0.56 0.28 -1.25
CA ILE A 50 0.88 0.04 -1.26
C ILE A 50 1.11 -1.44 -1.54
N ASN A 51 1.81 -1.75 -2.63
CA ASN A 51 2.17 -3.12 -2.95
C ASN A 51 3.58 -3.41 -2.43
N THR A 52 3.66 -4.12 -1.31
CA THR A 52 4.92 -4.54 -0.71
C THR A 52 5.62 -5.65 -1.51
N LYS A 53 4.93 -6.25 -2.50
CA LYS A 53 5.38 -7.39 -3.32
C LYS A 53 5.96 -8.56 -2.50
N ARG A 54 5.60 -8.64 -1.21
CA ARG A 54 6.16 -9.60 -0.24
C ARG A 54 5.05 -10.19 0.63
N GLY A 55 5.15 -11.49 0.89
CA GLY A 55 4.21 -12.21 1.75
C GLY A 55 2.88 -12.60 1.07
N ILE A 56 1.99 -13.21 1.85
CA ILE A 56 0.70 -13.77 1.39
C ILE A 56 -0.32 -12.66 1.11
N LEU A 57 -0.22 -11.53 1.82
CA LEU A 57 -1.05 -10.35 1.66
C LEU A 57 -0.15 -9.16 1.30
N PRO A 58 0.34 -9.09 0.04
CA PRO A 58 1.34 -8.11 -0.34
C PRO A 58 0.78 -6.69 -0.47
N ILE A 59 -0.55 -6.54 -0.54
CA ILE A 59 -1.19 -5.24 -0.72
C ILE A 59 -1.56 -4.69 0.66
N ILE A 60 -1.14 -3.47 0.93
CA ILE A 60 -1.56 -2.71 2.10
C ILE A 60 -2.50 -1.62 1.65
N CYS A 61 -3.65 -1.57 2.31
CA CYS A 61 -4.72 -0.64 2.07
C CYS A 61 -4.74 0.37 3.21
N ILE A 62 -4.56 1.66 2.92
CA ILE A 62 -4.74 2.72 3.89
C ILE A 62 -6.11 3.34 3.72
N PHE A 63 -6.80 3.55 4.82
CA PHE A 63 -8.13 4.10 4.88
C PHE A 63 -8.15 5.40 5.67
N GLU A 64 -9.08 6.26 5.27
CA GLU A 64 -9.40 7.48 6.00
C GLU A 64 -10.91 7.54 6.19
N ASP A 65 -11.31 8.19 7.29
CA ASP A 65 -12.72 8.47 7.53
C ASP A 65 -13.28 9.36 6.40
N TYR A 66 -14.59 9.29 6.17
CA TYR A 66 -15.18 10.28 5.30
C TYR A 66 -15.13 11.61 6.05
N PRO A 67 -14.64 12.71 5.45
CA PRO A 67 -14.86 14.00 6.06
C PRO A 67 -16.38 14.20 6.09
N ASP A 68 -16.96 14.05 7.28
CA ASP A 68 -18.32 14.49 7.60
C ASP A 68 -18.35 16.00 7.30
N ASP A 69 -19.19 16.41 6.34
CA ASP A 69 -19.42 17.80 5.97
C ASP A 69 -20.28 18.51 7.02
#